data_AF-A0A654GDW6-F1
#
_entry.id   AF-A0A654GDW6-F1
#
_cell.length_a   1.000
_cell.length_b   1.000
_cell.length_c   1.000
_cell.angle_alpha   90.00
_cell.angle_beta   90.00
_cell.angle_gamma   90.00
#
_symmetry.space_group_name_H-M   'P 1'
#
loop_
_entity.id
_entity.type
_entity.pdbx_description
1 polymer ?
#
loop_
_entity_poly.entity_id
_entity_poly.type
_entity_poly.pdbx_seq_one_letter_code
_entity_poly.pdbx_strand_id
1 'polypeptide(L)'
;MEEQFGGSDERWKGSLENITEMASNLDSLQKLLLKKAVFVEEDTFSRASLVSEQARTIKVLEQRVQTLERELDAAITAAAHARSEKRQAESSQKAAESRAQDVTKELENTTKVFKLHMEELRGMQEQISKRDNEIKLLEAIIQTLGGKERLGKSDVNG
;
A
#
# COMPACT_ATOMS: atom_id res chain seq x y z
N MET A 1 -38.93 -100.32 25.80
CA MET A 1 -39.31 -99.46 24.65
C MET A 1 -40.27 -98.42 25.20
N GLU A 2 -39.77 -97.57 26.11
CA GLU A 2 -40.53 -96.56 26.84
C GLU A 2 -39.61 -95.35 26.99
N GLU A 3 -39.46 -94.54 25.93
CA GLU A 3 -38.71 -93.26 26.03
C GLU A 3 -38.88 -92.34 24.80
N GLN A 4 -40.08 -92.27 24.18
CA GLN A 4 -40.29 -91.38 23.02
C GLN A 4 -41.50 -90.45 23.05
N PHE A 5 -42.39 -90.49 24.05
CA PHE A 5 -43.60 -89.66 24.06
C PHE A 5 -43.54 -88.39 24.94
N GLY A 6 -42.61 -88.28 25.91
CA GLY A 6 -42.54 -87.13 26.82
C GLY A 6 -41.95 -85.85 26.20
N GLY A 7 -40.92 -85.99 25.35
CA GLY A 7 -40.22 -84.83 24.78
C GLY A 7 -40.99 -84.08 23.68
N SER A 8 -42.05 -84.66 23.11
CA SER A 8 -42.91 -83.97 22.15
C SER A 8 -43.85 -83.00 22.86
N ASP A 9 -44.50 -83.44 23.94
CA ASP A 9 -45.49 -82.64 24.68
C ASP A 9 -44.84 -81.42 25.37
N GLU A 10 -43.65 -81.60 25.96
CA GLU A 10 -42.87 -80.48 26.53
C GLU A 10 -42.44 -79.45 25.47
N ARG A 11 -42.09 -79.90 24.26
CA ARG A 11 -41.75 -79.00 23.14
C ARG A 11 -42.97 -78.24 22.63
N TRP A 12 -44.13 -78.89 22.53
CA TRP A 12 -45.39 -78.25 22.17
C TRP A 12 -45.81 -77.22 23.22
N LYS A 13 -45.68 -77.57 24.51
CA LYS A 13 -45.98 -76.67 25.62
C LYS A 13 -45.06 -75.45 25.65
N GLY A 14 -43.75 -75.64 25.50
CA GLY A 14 -42.80 -74.52 25.39
C GLY A 14 -43.05 -73.64 24.17
N SER A 15 -43.46 -74.21 23.03
CA SER A 15 -43.86 -73.43 21.85
C SER A 15 -45.13 -72.61 22.11
N LEU A 16 -46.09 -73.14 22.88
CA LEU A 16 -47.33 -72.44 23.23
C LEU A 16 -47.06 -71.27 24.19
N GLU A 17 -46.17 -71.48 25.16
CA GLU A 17 -45.70 -70.44 26.08
C GLU A 17 -45.02 -69.30 25.32
N ASN A 18 -44.10 -69.62 24.39
CA ASN A 18 -43.44 -68.64 23.54
C ASN A 18 -44.43 -67.82 22.70
N ILE A 19 -45.47 -68.45 22.13
CA ILE A 19 -46.51 -67.75 21.36
C ILE A 19 -47.32 -66.82 22.26
N THR A 20 -47.64 -67.27 23.47
CA THR A 20 -48.39 -66.47 24.45
C THR A 20 -47.58 -65.26 24.91
N GLU A 21 -46.27 -65.43 25.12
CA GLU A 21 -45.36 -64.33 25.44
C GLU A 21 -45.18 -63.37 24.26
N MET A 22 -45.09 -63.86 23.02
CA MET A 22 -45.09 -63.00 21.84
C MET A 22 -46.39 -62.18 21.72
N ALA A 23 -47.55 -62.78 22.03
CA ALA A 23 -48.83 -62.07 22.02
C ALA A 23 -48.89 -60.97 23.09
N SER A 24 -48.37 -61.21 24.29
CA SER A 24 -48.32 -60.19 25.36
C SER A 24 -47.33 -59.05 25.04
N ASN A 25 -46.20 -59.39 24.42
CA ASN A 25 -45.23 -58.41 23.94
C ASN A 25 -45.82 -57.54 22.81
N LEU A 26 -46.56 -58.14 21.88
CA LEU A 26 -47.26 -57.43 20.80
C LEU A 26 -48.31 -56.46 21.35
N ASP A 27 -49.14 -56.90 22.30
CA ASP A 27 -50.15 -56.06 22.96
C ASP A 27 -49.51 -54.90 23.74
N SER A 28 -48.38 -55.16 24.42
CA SER A 28 -47.61 -54.13 25.11
C SER A 28 -47.02 -53.09 24.14
N LEU A 29 -46.48 -53.54 23.01
CA LEU A 29 -46.00 -52.66 21.94
C LEU A 29 -47.13 -51.82 21.35
N GLN A 30 -48.28 -52.42 21.07
CA GLN A 30 -49.46 -51.71 20.57
C GLN A 30 -49.92 -50.62 21.54
N LYS A 31 -50.05 -50.94 22.83
CA LYS A 31 -50.42 -49.98 23.87
C LYS A 31 -49.39 -48.86 24.02
N LEU A 32 -48.11 -49.19 23.94
CA LEU A 32 -47.03 -48.21 23.97
C LEU A 32 -47.13 -47.26 22.78
N LEU A 33 -47.29 -47.78 21.57
CA LEU A 33 -47.41 -46.98 20.36
C LEU A 33 -48.66 -46.09 20.40
N LEU A 34 -49.82 -46.60 20.80
CA LEU A 34 -51.04 -45.79 20.92
C LEU A 34 -50.91 -44.68 21.97
N LYS A 35 -50.10 -44.86 23.01
CA LYS A 35 -49.92 -43.87 24.09
C LYS A 35 -48.77 -42.90 23.87
N LYS A 36 -47.70 -43.33 23.19
CA LYS A 36 -46.44 -42.58 23.05
C LYS A 36 -46.07 -42.20 21.63
N ALA A 37 -46.71 -42.77 20.60
CA ALA A 37 -46.51 -42.29 19.25
C ALA A 37 -47.19 -40.92 19.13
N VAL A 38 -46.42 -39.86 19.30
CA VAL A 38 -46.80 -38.54 18.84
C VAL A 38 -46.72 -38.62 17.33
N PHE A 39 -47.88 -38.60 16.66
CA PHE A 39 -47.92 -38.50 15.21
C PHE A 39 -47.28 -37.16 14.85
N VAL A 40 -46.06 -37.20 14.32
CA VAL A 40 -45.43 -36.00 13.79
C VAL A 40 -46.15 -35.70 12.49
N GLU A 41 -47.03 -34.72 12.51
CA GLU A 41 -47.65 -34.22 11.29
C GLU A 41 -46.51 -33.77 10.36
N GLU A 42 -46.32 -34.50 9.26
CA GLU A 42 -45.17 -34.35 8.35
C GLU A 42 -44.99 -32.89 7.89
N ASP A 43 -46.10 -32.21 7.67
CA ASP A 43 -46.16 -30.79 7.34
C ASP A 43 -45.62 -29.87 8.46
N THR A 44 -45.87 -30.19 9.72
CA THR A 44 -45.38 -29.39 10.87
C THR A 44 -43.87 -29.55 11.05
N PHE A 45 -43.37 -30.78 10.89
CA PHE A 45 -41.94 -31.06 10.94
C PHE A 45 -41.20 -30.42 9.77
N SER A 46 -41.74 -30.55 8.56
CA SER A 46 -41.15 -29.95 7.35
C SER A 46 -41.09 -28.42 7.46
N ARG A 47 -42.17 -27.79 7.94
CA ARG A 47 -42.18 -26.34 8.23
C ARG A 47 -41.18 -25.95 9.31
N ALA A 48 -41.12 -26.67 10.43
CA ALA A 48 -40.19 -26.39 11.52
C ALA A 48 -38.73 -26.54 11.07
N SER A 49 -38.42 -27.57 10.28
CA SER A 49 -37.09 -27.80 9.71
C SER A 49 -36.68 -26.66 8.77
N LEU A 50 -37.58 -26.24 7.87
CA LEU A 50 -37.34 -25.12 6.96
C LEU A 50 -37.09 -23.81 7.72
N VAL A 51 -37.92 -23.51 8.72
CA VAL A 51 -37.75 -22.30 9.55
C VAL A 51 -36.44 -22.33 10.32
N SER A 52 -36.03 -23.50 10.82
CA SER A 52 -34.73 -23.66 11.51
C SER A 52 -33.54 -23.39 10.58
N GLU A 53 -33.60 -23.90 9.35
CA GLU A 53 -32.58 -23.66 8.34
C GLU A 53 -32.52 -22.18 7.91
N GLN A 54 -33.68 -21.56 7.72
CA GLN A 54 -33.79 -20.13 7.45
C GLN A 54 -33.19 -19.30 8.60
N ALA A 55 -33.51 -19.63 9.85
CA ALA A 55 -32.97 -18.94 11.01
C ALA A 55 -31.43 -19.05 11.09
N ARG A 56 -30.87 -20.22 10.78
CA ARG A 56 -29.41 -20.40 10.69
C ARG A 56 -28.80 -19.53 9.59
N THR A 57 -29.44 -19.49 8.43
CA THR A 57 -28.99 -18.69 7.28
C THR A 57 -29.01 -17.20 7.59
N ILE A 58 -30.11 -16.71 8.20
CA ILE A 58 -30.25 -15.31 8.64
C ILE A 58 -29.11 -14.94 9.58
N LYS A 59 -28.82 -15.76 10.59
CA LYS A 59 -27.75 -15.49 11.55
C LYS A 59 -26.36 -15.39 10.89
N VAL A 60 -26.07 -16.25 9.91
CA VAL A 60 -24.81 -16.20 9.17
C VAL A 60 -24.73 -14.92 8.33
N LEU A 61 -25.84 -14.52 7.69
CA LEU A 61 -25.90 -13.28 6.92
C LEU A 61 -25.73 -12.04 7.80
N GLU A 62 -26.36 -12.00 8.97
CA GLU A 62 -26.20 -10.91 9.94
C GLU A 62 -24.73 -10.75 10.38
N GLN A 63 -24.03 -11.85 10.68
CA GLN A 63 -22.61 -11.82 11.01
C GLN A 63 -21.75 -11.29 9.87
N ARG A 64 -22.08 -11.66 8.63
CA ARG A 64 -21.39 -11.16 7.44
C ARG A 64 -21.62 -9.67 7.25
N VAL A 65 -22.86 -9.19 7.42
CA VAL A 65 -23.18 -7.76 7.33
C VAL A 65 -22.38 -6.96 8.37
N GLN A 66 -22.37 -7.41 9.64
CA GLN A 66 -21.58 -6.74 10.69
C GLN A 66 -20.08 -6.73 10.39
N THR A 67 -19.56 -7.77 9.76
CA THR A 67 -18.14 -7.82 9.36
C THR A 67 -17.86 -6.81 8.25
N LEU A 68 -18.71 -6.77 7.23
CA LEU A 68 -18.59 -5.82 6.12
C LEU A 68 -18.71 -4.36 6.58
N GLU A 69 -19.59 -4.07 7.55
CA GLU A 69 -19.71 -2.73 8.15
C GLU A 69 -18.40 -2.30 8.83
N ARG A 70 -17.78 -3.18 9.62
CA ARG A 70 -16.48 -2.90 10.25
C ARG A 70 -15.36 -2.70 9.23
N GLU A 71 -15.34 -3.52 8.19
CA GLU A 71 -14.36 -3.38 7.10
C GLU A 71 -14.54 -2.07 6.34
N LEU A 72 -15.79 -1.65 6.11
CA LEU A 72 -16.11 -0.37 5.47
C LEU A 72 -15.63 0.80 6.32
N ASP A 73 -15.91 0.79 7.62
CA ASP A 73 -15.45 1.83 8.54
C ASP A 73 -13.91 1.91 8.57
N ALA A 74 -13.24 0.76 8.63
CA ALA A 74 -11.78 0.69 8.57
C ALA A 74 -11.23 1.26 7.24
N ALA A 75 -11.87 0.95 6.11
CA ALA A 75 -11.50 1.46 4.80
C ALA A 75 -11.71 2.99 4.69
N ILE A 76 -12.78 3.53 5.27
CA ILE A 76 -13.04 4.98 5.33
C ILE A 76 -11.94 5.67 6.14
N THR A 77 -11.59 5.16 7.31
CA THR A 77 -10.52 5.71 8.15
C THR A 77 -9.17 5.66 7.43
N ALA A 78 -8.82 4.52 6.82
CA ALA A 78 -7.58 4.37 6.06
C ALA A 78 -7.52 5.35 4.87
N ALA A 79 -8.62 5.52 4.13
CA ALA A 79 -8.70 6.47 3.03
C ALA A 79 -8.57 7.93 3.49
N ALA A 80 -9.13 8.28 4.66
CA ALA A 80 -8.98 9.60 5.25
C ALA A 80 -7.51 9.88 5.61
N HIS A 81 -6.82 8.93 6.25
CA HIS A 81 -5.38 9.04 6.53
C HIS A 81 -4.55 9.20 5.26
N ALA A 82 -4.77 8.35 4.26
CA ALA A 82 -4.04 8.42 2.99
C ALA A 82 -4.24 9.75 2.26
N ARG A 83 -5.44 10.34 2.31
CA ARG A 83 -5.71 11.67 1.75
C ARG A 83 -4.96 12.77 2.51
N SER A 84 -4.90 12.68 3.83
CA SER A 84 -4.18 13.64 4.67
C SER A 84 -2.68 13.58 4.42
N GLU A 85 -2.10 12.38 4.40
CA GLU A 85 -0.69 12.15 4.09
C GLU A 85 -0.34 12.64 2.70
N LYS A 86 -1.16 12.32 1.69
CA LYS A 86 -0.99 12.82 0.32
C LYS A 86 -0.94 14.35 0.28
N ARG A 87 -1.86 15.03 0.98
CA ARG A 87 -1.89 16.50 1.01
C ARG A 87 -0.64 17.10 1.65
N GLN A 88 -0.11 16.45 2.69
CA GLN A 88 1.14 16.86 3.33
C GLN A 88 2.35 16.64 2.41
N ALA A 89 2.40 15.50 1.72
CA ALA A 89 3.44 15.22 0.74
C ALA A 89 3.41 16.25 -0.40
N GLU A 90 2.24 16.52 -0.98
CA GLU A 90 2.05 17.51 -2.05
C GLU A 90 2.48 18.92 -1.63
N SER A 91 2.16 19.35 -0.40
CA SER A 91 2.58 20.68 0.09
C SER A 91 4.10 20.78 0.23
N SER A 92 4.74 19.73 0.75
CA SER A 92 6.20 19.66 0.87
C SER A 92 6.90 19.61 -0.50
N GLN A 93 6.34 18.86 -1.46
CA GLN A 93 6.83 18.81 -2.83
C GLN A 93 6.75 20.19 -3.47
N LYS A 94 5.60 20.87 -3.39
CA LYS A 94 5.42 22.21 -3.94
C LYS A 94 6.40 23.23 -3.34
N ALA A 95 6.67 23.14 -2.03
CA ALA A 95 7.67 23.98 -1.37
C ALA A 95 9.10 23.67 -1.81
N ALA A 96 9.43 22.40 -2.09
CA ALA A 96 10.72 22.02 -2.65
C ALA A 96 10.88 22.50 -4.11
N GLU A 97 9.84 22.35 -4.93
CA GLU A 97 9.82 22.83 -6.32
C GLU A 97 9.98 24.36 -6.40
N SER A 98 9.27 25.12 -5.55
CA SER A 98 9.45 26.58 -5.47
C SER A 98 10.89 26.96 -5.16
N ARG A 99 11.48 26.32 -4.14
CA ARG A 99 12.89 26.58 -3.77
C ARG A 99 13.85 26.24 -4.91
N ALA A 100 13.63 25.14 -5.63
CA ALA A 100 14.46 24.77 -6.77
C ALA A 100 14.38 25.82 -7.90
N GLN A 101 13.18 26.36 -8.17
CA GLN A 101 13.00 27.44 -9.14
C GLN A 101 13.73 28.71 -8.72
N ASP A 102 13.65 29.08 -7.45
CA ASP A 102 14.33 30.28 -6.93
C ASP A 102 15.85 30.14 -7.04
N VAL A 103 16.42 29.01 -6.62
CA VAL A 103 17.86 28.73 -6.77
C VAL A 103 18.28 28.73 -8.24
N THR A 104 17.46 28.19 -9.14
CA THR A 104 17.75 28.21 -10.59
C THR A 104 17.83 29.64 -11.12
N LYS A 105 16.88 30.51 -10.74
CA LYS A 105 16.90 31.93 -11.13
C LYS A 105 18.12 32.66 -10.57
N GLU A 106 18.48 32.38 -9.30
CA GLU A 106 19.68 32.95 -8.69
C GLU A 106 20.94 32.53 -9.46
N LEU A 107 21.08 31.24 -9.79
CA LEU A 107 22.20 30.73 -10.57
C LEU A 107 22.28 31.35 -11.97
N GLU A 108 21.14 31.52 -12.66
CA GLU A 108 21.09 32.22 -13.94
C GLU A 108 21.54 33.68 -13.82
N ASN A 109 21.10 34.39 -12.79
CA ASN A 109 21.49 35.77 -12.52
C ASN A 109 22.98 35.87 -12.21
N THR A 110 23.49 35.00 -11.33
CA THR A 110 24.91 34.90 -11.01
C THR A 110 25.75 34.61 -12.26
N THR A 111 25.28 33.73 -13.14
CA THR A 111 25.95 33.43 -14.41
C THR A 111 26.02 34.66 -15.32
N LYS A 112 24.94 35.45 -15.41
CA LYS A 112 24.93 36.71 -16.18
C LYS A 112 25.93 37.73 -15.60
N VAL A 113 25.97 37.89 -14.29
CA VAL A 113 26.95 38.79 -13.62
C VAL A 113 28.38 38.34 -13.90
N PHE A 114 28.67 37.04 -13.78
CA PHE A 114 30.00 36.51 -14.11
C PHE A 114 30.39 36.77 -15.56
N LYS A 115 29.45 36.63 -16.50
CA LYS A 115 29.69 36.95 -17.91
C LYS A 115 30.08 38.42 -18.10
N LEU A 116 29.35 39.35 -17.47
CA LEU A 116 29.67 40.78 -17.52
C LEU A 116 31.05 41.09 -16.93
N HIS A 117 31.40 40.48 -15.78
CA HIS A 117 32.73 40.65 -15.19
C HIS A 117 33.84 40.13 -16.12
N MET A 118 33.63 39.00 -16.81
CA MET A 118 34.60 38.49 -17.78
C MET A 118 34.77 39.42 -18.99
N GLU A 119 33.68 40.00 -19.48
CA GLU A 119 33.72 41.00 -20.57
C GLU A 119 34.47 42.27 -20.14
N GLU A 120 34.24 42.76 -18.93
CA GLU A 120 34.94 43.91 -18.36
C GLU A 120 36.43 43.65 -18.18
N LEU A 121 36.82 42.50 -17.62
CA LEU A 121 38.23 42.10 -17.48
C LEU A 121 38.93 42.02 -18.84
N ARG A 122 38.24 41.49 -19.86
CA ARG A 122 38.79 41.46 -21.23
C ARG A 122 38.99 42.88 -21.77
N GLY A 123 38.02 43.77 -21.58
CA GLY A 123 38.14 45.18 -21.97
C GLY A 123 39.30 45.90 -21.26
N MET A 124 39.48 45.67 -19.96
CA MET A 124 40.64 46.19 -19.22
C MET A 124 41.95 45.63 -19.77
N GLN A 125 42.02 44.33 -20.09
CA GLN A 125 43.22 43.71 -20.65
C GLN A 125 43.60 44.30 -22.02
N GLU A 126 42.61 44.61 -22.87
CA GLU A 126 42.83 45.29 -24.15
C GLU A 126 43.38 46.71 -23.94
N GLN A 127 42.86 47.45 -22.96
CA GLN A 127 43.37 48.78 -22.62
C GLN A 127 44.80 48.74 -22.10
N ILE A 128 45.12 47.80 -21.20
CA ILE A 128 46.48 47.58 -20.70
C ILE A 128 47.42 47.29 -21.87
N SER A 129 47.03 46.38 -22.77
CA SER A 129 47.83 46.02 -23.94
C SER A 129 48.10 47.23 -24.86
N LYS A 130 47.11 48.12 -25.04
CA LYS A 130 47.29 49.35 -25.80
C LYS A 130 48.27 50.32 -25.12
N ARG A 131 48.10 50.53 -23.80
CA ARG A 131 48.99 51.39 -23.00
C ARG A 131 50.42 50.86 -22.99
N ASP A 132 50.61 49.54 -22.89
CA ASP A 132 51.92 48.90 -22.98
C ASP A 132 52.61 49.16 -24.33
N ASN A 133 51.86 49.11 -25.43
CA ASN A 133 52.39 49.43 -26.76
C ASN A 133 52.78 50.91 -26.89
N GLU A 134 51.97 51.83 -26.34
CA GLU A 134 52.29 53.26 -26.28
C GLU A 134 53.54 53.52 -25.44
N ILE A 135 53.66 52.86 -24.28
CA ILE A 135 54.85 52.94 -23.41
C ILE A 135 56.09 52.47 -24.17
N LYS A 136 56.05 51.31 -24.84
CA LYS A 136 57.18 50.80 -25.64
C LYS A 136 57.58 51.75 -26.77
N LEU A 137 56.61 52.39 -27.44
CA LEU A 137 56.91 53.39 -28.45
C LEU A 137 57.60 54.61 -27.84
N LEU A 138 57.10 55.12 -26.72
CA LEU A 138 57.71 56.24 -26.00
C LEU A 138 59.13 55.89 -25.53
N GLU A 139 59.35 54.67 -25.02
CA GLU A 139 60.67 54.18 -24.66
C GLU A 139 61.62 54.17 -25.87
N ALA A 140 61.17 53.69 -27.04
CA ALA A 140 61.98 53.70 -28.25
C ALA A 140 62.32 55.13 -28.73
N ILE A 141 61.38 56.07 -28.62
CA ILE A 141 61.61 57.50 -28.92
C ILE A 141 62.64 58.09 -27.95
N ILE A 142 62.51 57.83 -26.64
CA ILE A 142 63.46 58.30 -25.64
C ILE A 142 64.85 57.70 -25.89
N GLN A 143 64.95 56.41 -26.23
CA GLN A 143 66.23 55.78 -26.55
C GLN A 143 66.89 56.42 -27.78
N THR A 144 66.12 56.73 -28.83
CA THR A 144 66.64 57.38 -30.04
C THR A 144 67.01 58.85 -29.83
N LEU A 145 66.23 59.61 -29.04
CA LEU A 145 66.54 61.01 -28.68
C LEU A 145 67.69 61.12 -27.67
N GLY A 146 67.69 60.29 -26.63
CA GLY A 146 68.76 60.20 -25.63
C GLY A 146 70.07 59.64 -26.18
N GLY A 147 70.01 58.84 -27.26
CA GLY A 147 71.19 58.48 -28.06
C GLY A 147 71.74 59.65 -28.87
N LYS A 148 70.88 60.56 -29.35
CA LYS A 148 71.27 61.77 -30.08
C LYS A 148 71.95 62.81 -29.19
N GLU A 149 71.59 62.90 -27.92
CA GLU A 149 72.29 63.77 -26.95
C GLU A 149 73.71 63.29 -26.61
N ARG A 150 74.00 61.99 -26.71
CA ARG A 150 75.36 61.45 -26.47
C ARG A 150 76.29 61.61 -27.68
N LEU A 151 75.75 61.74 -28.89
CA LEU A 151 76.51 61.97 -30.13
C LEU A 151 76.73 63.45 -30.48
N GLY A 152 76.17 64.38 -29.69
CA GLY A 152 76.38 65.83 -29.85
C GLY A 152 77.45 66.44 -28.92
N LYS A 153 78.12 65.63 -28.09
CA LYS A 153 79.06 66.12 -27.05
C LYS A 153 80.46 65.49 -27.09
N SER A 154 80.83 64.81 -28.17
CA SER A 154 82.13 64.13 -28.26
C SER A 154 83.01 64.57 -29.44
N ASP A 155 82.78 65.71 -30.08
CA ASP A 155 83.69 66.25 -31.11
C ASP A 155 83.78 67.79 -31.09
N VAL A 156 84.17 68.40 -29.95
CA VAL A 156 84.93 69.68 -29.93
C VAL A 156 85.72 69.74 -28.62
N ASN A 157 87.04 69.86 -28.74
CA ASN A 157 88.10 70.06 -27.74
C ASN A 157 88.72 68.83 -27.07
N GLY A 158 89.92 68.49 -27.56
CA GLY A 158 90.88 67.58 -26.96
C GLY A 158 91.91 67.12 -27.98
#